data_AF-H3SMR7-F1
#
_entry.id   AF-H3SMR7-F1
#
_cell.length_a   1.000
_cell.length_b   1.000
_cell.length_c   1.000
_cell.angle_alpha   90.00
_cell.angle_beta   90.00
_cell.angle_gamma   90.00
#
_symmetry.space_group_name_H-M   'P 1'
#
loop_
_entity.id
_entity.type
_entity.pdbx_description
1 polymer ?
#
loop_
_entity_poly.entity_id
_entity_poly.type
_entity_poly.pdbx_seq_one_letter_code
_entity_poly.pdbx_strand_id
1 'polypeptide(L)'
;MIDAVTGWIAAHLDAVSVMWLFPIVFMFHDFEEILYVEPWLRRHGDRILGQMSPVARRFAASSLKMTTRDFAGDVFWVFLVVVTATLAAVLFSWYDLYLILLLIFFLHVFTHIGMSVYTRSLAPGVITAVLLVLPYSGYAFFRLFADRVIAPERLLWDGLAAIVLLPAIFLLMSRWRSQFRTAGK
;
A
#
# COMPACT_ATOMS: atom_id res chain seq x y z
N MET A 1 19.60 9.40 -23.87
CA MET A 1 20.05 8.92 -22.54
C MET A 1 18.92 8.23 -21.79
N ILE A 2 17.73 8.86 -21.68
CA ILE A 2 16.54 8.24 -21.07
C ILE A 2 16.11 6.95 -21.80
N ASP A 3 16.12 6.94 -23.13
CA ASP A 3 15.78 5.73 -23.93
C ASP A 3 16.80 4.60 -23.78
N ALA A 4 18.07 4.92 -23.55
CA ALA A 4 19.12 3.92 -23.32
C ALA A 4 18.98 3.28 -21.93
N VAL A 5 18.65 4.08 -20.91
CA VAL A 5 18.44 3.58 -19.54
C VAL A 5 17.13 2.77 -19.44
N THR A 6 16.02 3.31 -19.96
CA THR A 6 14.73 2.59 -19.96
C THR A 6 14.77 1.34 -20.82
N GLY A 7 15.46 1.38 -21.97
CA GLY A 7 15.70 0.21 -22.82
C GLY A 7 16.56 -0.86 -22.14
N TRP A 8 17.62 -0.47 -21.42
CA TRP A 8 18.45 -1.43 -20.68
C TRP A 8 17.67 -2.10 -19.54
N ILE A 9 16.91 -1.33 -18.74
CA ILE A 9 16.11 -1.89 -17.65
C ILE A 9 15.02 -2.80 -18.22
N ALA A 10 14.30 -2.39 -19.27
CA ALA A 10 13.30 -3.23 -19.92
C ALA A 10 13.88 -4.55 -20.45
N ALA A 11 15.12 -4.53 -20.96
CA ALA A 11 15.80 -5.74 -21.45
C ALA A 11 16.16 -6.74 -20.33
N HIS A 12 16.29 -6.30 -19.08
CA HIS A 12 16.71 -7.13 -17.94
C HIS A 12 15.63 -7.32 -16.88
N LEU A 13 14.51 -6.61 -16.99
CA LEU A 13 13.41 -6.61 -16.03
C LEU A 13 12.09 -6.73 -16.79
N ASP A 14 11.74 -7.97 -17.11
CA ASP A 14 10.52 -8.33 -17.82
C ASP A 14 9.28 -8.21 -16.90
N ALA A 15 8.08 -8.24 -17.50
CA ALA A 15 6.83 -8.08 -16.76
C ALA A 15 6.64 -9.09 -15.62
N VAL A 16 7.08 -10.35 -15.77
CA VAL A 16 6.95 -11.35 -14.71
C VAL A 16 7.88 -11.02 -13.54
N SER A 17 9.12 -10.62 -13.83
CA SER A 17 10.06 -10.15 -12.80
C SER A 17 9.53 -8.92 -12.06
N VAL A 18 8.93 -7.96 -12.77
CA VAL A 18 8.26 -6.79 -12.15
C VAL A 18 7.12 -7.22 -11.23
N MET A 19 6.30 -8.18 -11.65
CA MET A 19 5.18 -8.66 -10.83
C MET A 19 5.68 -9.25 -9.51
N TRP A 20 6.74 -10.05 -9.55
CA TRP A 20 7.37 -10.63 -8.35
C TRP A 20 8.06 -9.61 -7.45
N LEU A 21 8.51 -8.47 -7.99
CA LEU A 21 9.03 -7.39 -7.16
C LEU A 21 7.95 -6.75 -6.29
N PHE A 22 6.66 -6.89 -6.59
CA PHE A 22 5.59 -6.28 -5.80
C PHE A 22 5.62 -6.71 -4.33
N PRO A 23 5.49 -8.01 -3.98
CA PRO A 23 5.55 -8.45 -2.59
C PRO A 23 6.88 -8.09 -1.91
N ILE A 24 7.99 -8.03 -2.65
CA ILE A 24 9.31 -7.69 -2.10
C ILE A 24 9.34 -6.21 -1.68
N VAL A 25 8.97 -5.30 -2.59
CA VAL A 25 8.96 -3.85 -2.32
C VAL A 25 7.92 -3.51 -1.26
N PHE A 26 6.75 -4.16 -1.30
CA PHE A 26 5.73 -4.07 -0.26
C PHE A 26 6.34 -4.36 1.11
N MET A 27 7.01 -5.50 1.28
CA MET A 27 7.53 -5.88 2.59
C MET A 27 8.64 -4.93 3.09
N PHE A 28 9.52 -4.44 2.22
CA PHE A 28 10.53 -3.44 2.63
C PHE A 28 9.90 -2.12 3.09
N HIS A 29 8.83 -1.67 2.43
CA HIS A 29 8.09 -0.49 2.83
C HIS A 29 7.39 -0.69 4.18
N ASP A 30 6.61 -1.75 4.31
CA ASP A 30 5.86 -2.05 5.53
C ASP A 30 6.79 -2.38 6.71
N PHE A 31 8.01 -2.87 6.49
CA PHE A 31 9.00 -2.98 7.56
C PHE A 31 9.39 -1.63 8.15
N GLU A 32 9.58 -0.59 7.33
CA GLU A 32 9.79 0.77 7.85
C GLU A 32 8.57 1.20 8.69
N GLU A 33 7.36 0.97 8.19
CA GLU A 33 6.15 1.34 8.92
C GLU A 33 6.02 0.59 10.26
N ILE A 34 6.22 -0.74 10.28
CA ILE A 34 6.15 -1.57 11.49
C ILE A 34 7.06 -1.02 12.60
N LEU A 35 8.28 -0.59 12.22
CA LEU A 35 9.26 -0.05 13.16
C LEU A 35 8.85 1.29 13.77
N TYR A 36 8.15 2.14 13.01
CA TYR A 36 7.93 3.55 13.39
C TYR A 36 6.48 3.95 13.66
N VAL A 37 5.50 3.12 13.27
CA VAL A 37 4.07 3.46 13.33
C VAL A 37 3.59 3.78 14.74
N GLU A 38 3.84 2.91 15.72
CA GLU A 38 3.34 3.11 17.08
C GLU A 38 3.99 4.33 17.77
N PRO A 39 5.32 4.51 17.78
CA PRO A 39 5.94 5.71 18.34
C PRO A 39 5.50 7.00 17.66
N TRP A 40 5.20 6.96 16.36
CA TRP A 40 4.71 8.12 15.63
C TRP A 40 3.26 8.46 15.96
N LEU A 41 2.40 7.44 16.04
CA LEU A 41 0.99 7.59 16.43
C LEU A 41 0.84 8.10 17.86
N ARG A 42 1.68 7.65 18.80
CA ARG A 42 1.70 8.20 20.17
C ARG A 42 2.01 9.70 20.22
N ARG A 43 2.79 10.21 19.26
CA ARG A 43 3.18 11.63 19.19
C ARG A 43 2.16 12.50 18.45
N HIS A 44 1.52 11.98 17.41
CA HIS A 44 0.70 12.78 16.50
C HIS A 44 -0.77 12.38 16.44
N GLY A 45 -1.11 11.14 16.83
CA GLY A 45 -2.42 10.52 16.64
C GLY A 45 -3.56 11.28 17.34
N ASP A 46 -3.36 11.68 18.61
CA ASP A 46 -4.40 12.43 19.34
C ASP A 46 -4.63 13.82 18.76
N ARG A 47 -3.59 14.50 18.26
CA ARG A 47 -3.73 15.77 17.56
C ARG A 47 -4.54 15.60 16.27
N ILE A 48 -4.21 14.59 15.47
CA ILE A 48 -4.93 14.27 14.23
C ILE A 48 -6.40 13.96 14.53
N LEU A 49 -6.68 13.09 15.50
CA LEU A 49 -8.05 12.77 15.91
C LEU A 49 -8.81 14.02 16.38
N GLY A 50 -8.12 14.89 17.15
CA GLY A 50 -8.62 16.16 17.65
C GLY A 50 -9.25 17.07 16.58
N GLN A 51 -8.73 17.01 15.36
CA GLN A 51 -9.09 17.89 14.24
C GLN A 51 -10.12 17.24 13.29
N MET A 52 -10.47 15.97 13.49
CA MET A 52 -11.44 15.24 12.67
C MET A 52 -12.89 15.48 13.13
N SER A 53 -13.83 15.44 12.17
CA SER A 53 -15.27 15.41 12.46
C SER A 53 -15.65 14.16 13.28
N PRO A 54 -16.78 14.16 14.02
CA PRO A 54 -17.17 13.01 14.85
C PRO A 54 -17.28 11.70 14.05
N VAL A 55 -17.79 11.78 12.81
CA VAL A 55 -17.90 10.63 11.90
C VAL A 55 -16.50 10.14 11.52
N ALA A 56 -15.64 11.02 11.01
CA ALA A 56 -14.27 10.64 10.62
C ALA A 56 -13.47 10.09 11.80
N ARG A 57 -13.61 10.67 12.99
CA ARG A 57 -12.96 10.20 14.22
C ARG A 57 -13.39 8.78 14.57
N ARG A 58 -14.68 8.44 14.44
CA ARG A 58 -15.19 7.10 14.72
C ARG A 58 -14.57 6.04 13.80
N PHE A 59 -14.36 6.38 12.53
CA PHE A 59 -13.68 5.49 11.57
C PHE A 59 -12.18 5.41 11.85
N ALA A 60 -11.50 6.54 12.04
CA ALA A 60 -10.04 6.59 12.13
C ALA A 60 -9.47 6.17 13.49
N ALA A 61 -10.26 6.19 14.58
CA ALA A 61 -9.78 5.98 15.94
C ALA A 61 -9.06 4.63 16.15
N SER A 62 -9.55 3.54 15.57
CA SER A 62 -8.90 2.23 15.69
C SER A 62 -7.53 2.20 15.03
N SER A 63 -7.32 3.01 14.00
CA SER A 63 -6.06 3.09 13.27
C SER A 63 -5.09 4.09 13.91
N LEU A 64 -5.58 5.25 14.36
CA LEU A 64 -4.73 6.26 14.99
C LEU A 64 -4.31 5.92 16.43
N LYS A 65 -4.82 4.82 16.99
CA LYS A 65 -4.47 4.29 18.32
C LYS A 65 -3.98 2.83 18.26
N MET A 66 -3.47 2.41 17.11
CA MET A 66 -2.98 1.05 16.92
C MET A 66 -1.60 0.87 17.55
N THR A 67 -1.32 -0.35 17.98
CA THR A 67 0.02 -0.79 18.40
C THR A 67 0.80 -1.35 17.20
N THR A 68 2.11 -1.54 17.34
CA THR A 68 2.94 -2.24 16.34
C THR A 68 2.42 -3.65 16.11
N ARG A 69 1.88 -4.33 17.13
CA ARG A 69 1.26 -5.64 16.98
C ARG A 69 0.00 -5.60 16.13
N ASP A 70 -0.88 -4.63 16.39
CA ASP A 70 -2.10 -4.45 15.59
C ASP A 70 -1.73 -4.20 14.11
N PHE A 71 -0.79 -3.28 13.88
CA PHE A 71 -0.31 -2.94 12.54
C PHE A 71 0.33 -4.15 11.84
N ALA A 72 1.25 -4.86 12.48
CA ALA A 72 1.89 -6.05 11.90
C ALA A 72 0.87 -7.14 11.53
N GLY A 73 -0.22 -7.27 12.30
CA GLY A 73 -1.33 -8.16 11.95
C GLY A 73 -2.07 -7.74 10.69
N ASP A 74 -2.25 -6.44 10.46
CA ASP A 74 -2.83 -5.94 9.21
C ASP A 74 -1.90 -6.17 8.02
N VAL A 75 -0.60 -5.84 8.19
CA VAL A 75 0.44 -6.06 7.17
C VAL A 75 0.46 -7.53 6.75
N PHE A 76 0.40 -8.45 7.71
CA PHE A 76 0.35 -9.89 7.42
C PHE A 76 -0.80 -10.27 6.47
N TRP A 77 -2.01 -9.78 6.74
CA TRP A 77 -3.17 -10.10 5.89
C TRP A 77 -3.09 -9.45 4.52
N VAL A 78 -2.66 -8.18 4.44
CA VAL A 78 -2.48 -7.50 3.15
C VAL A 78 -1.41 -8.21 2.34
N PHE A 79 -0.29 -8.58 2.97
CA PHE A 79 0.79 -9.30 2.31
C PHE A 79 0.33 -10.64 1.74
N LEU A 80 -0.48 -11.40 2.49
CA LEU A 80 -1.04 -12.66 1.99
C LEU A 80 -1.90 -12.44 0.73
N VAL A 81 -2.70 -11.37 0.72
CA VAL A 81 -3.51 -11.00 -0.46
C VAL A 81 -2.61 -10.55 -1.62
N VAL A 82 -1.56 -9.75 -1.38
CA VAL A 82 -0.59 -9.32 -2.40
C VAL A 82 0.13 -10.51 -3.02
N VAL A 83 0.62 -11.46 -2.20
CA VAL A 83 1.28 -12.67 -2.71
C VAL A 83 0.30 -13.53 -3.52
N THR A 84 -0.93 -13.70 -3.04
CA THR A 84 -1.97 -14.48 -3.74
C THR A 84 -2.32 -13.84 -5.09
N ALA A 85 -2.51 -12.52 -5.13
CA ALA A 85 -2.78 -11.79 -6.35
C ALA A 85 -1.60 -11.86 -7.34
N THR A 86 -0.37 -11.79 -6.83
CA THR A 86 0.85 -11.94 -7.64
C THR A 86 0.95 -13.34 -8.25
N LEU A 87 0.70 -14.38 -7.45
CA LEU A 87 0.62 -15.77 -7.94
C LEU A 87 -0.44 -15.93 -9.01
N ALA A 88 -1.64 -15.37 -8.79
CA ALA A 88 -2.74 -15.45 -9.74
C ALA A 88 -2.41 -14.76 -11.07
N ALA A 89 -1.80 -13.58 -11.01
CA ALA A 89 -1.34 -12.83 -12.17
C ALA A 89 -0.25 -13.58 -12.95
N VAL A 90 0.75 -14.12 -12.26
CA VAL A 90 1.90 -14.77 -12.92
C VAL A 90 1.55 -16.16 -13.46
N LEU A 91 0.81 -16.97 -12.72
CA LEU A 91 0.56 -18.37 -13.08
C LEU A 91 -0.68 -18.55 -13.97
N PHE A 92 -1.68 -17.68 -13.84
CA PHE A 92 -2.97 -17.83 -14.52
C PHE A 92 -3.38 -16.61 -15.35
N SER A 93 -2.53 -15.58 -15.45
CA SER A 93 -2.85 -14.33 -16.12
C SER A 93 -4.09 -13.61 -15.55
N TRP A 94 -4.39 -13.83 -14.27
CA TRP A 94 -5.49 -13.16 -13.57
C TRP A 94 -5.02 -11.84 -12.97
N TYR A 95 -4.99 -10.80 -13.78
CA TYR A 95 -4.34 -9.53 -13.43
C TYR A 95 -5.20 -8.58 -12.58
N ASP A 96 -6.52 -8.70 -12.59
CA ASP A 96 -7.42 -7.65 -12.06
C ASP A 96 -7.11 -7.30 -10.58
N LEU A 97 -7.01 -8.30 -9.70
CA LEU A 97 -6.70 -8.05 -8.29
C LEU A 97 -5.27 -7.51 -8.10
N TYR A 98 -4.31 -7.98 -8.88
CA TYR A 98 -2.93 -7.49 -8.84
C TYR A 98 -2.87 -6.00 -9.19
N LEU A 99 -3.58 -5.57 -10.25
CA LEU A 99 -3.59 -4.19 -10.72
C LEU A 99 -4.27 -3.24 -9.74
N ILE A 100 -5.41 -3.66 -9.16
CA ILE A 100 -6.09 -2.90 -8.10
C ILE A 100 -5.14 -2.67 -6.92
N LEU A 101 -4.45 -3.72 -6.46
CA LEU A 101 -3.51 -3.63 -5.34
C LEU A 101 -2.29 -2.77 -5.68
N LEU A 102 -1.74 -2.91 -6.89
CA LEU A 102 -0.62 -2.09 -7.36
C LEU A 102 -1.01 -0.61 -7.42
N LEU A 103 -2.24 -0.30 -7.88
CA LEU A 103 -2.76 1.06 -7.91
C LEU A 103 -2.96 1.62 -6.50
N ILE A 104 -3.54 0.84 -5.58
CA ILE A 104 -3.65 1.23 -4.17
C ILE A 104 -2.26 1.51 -3.58
N PHE A 105 -1.28 0.65 -3.85
CA PHE A 105 0.08 0.81 -3.35
C PHE A 105 0.79 2.04 -3.93
N PHE A 106 0.60 2.34 -5.22
CA PHE A 106 1.08 3.58 -5.83
C PHE A 106 0.45 4.82 -5.18
N LEU A 107 -0.88 4.81 -4.98
CA LEU A 107 -1.59 5.93 -4.38
C LEU A 107 -1.27 6.11 -2.88
N HIS A 108 -0.94 5.02 -2.19
CA HIS A 108 -0.56 5.00 -0.77
C HIS A 108 0.65 5.91 -0.48
N VAL A 109 1.59 6.03 -1.43
CA VAL A 109 2.74 6.95 -1.34
C VAL A 109 2.32 8.37 -0.99
N PHE A 110 1.26 8.86 -1.64
CA PHE A 110 0.80 10.24 -1.44
C PHE A 110 0.16 10.44 -0.07
N THR A 111 -0.34 9.37 0.56
CA THR A 111 -0.82 9.44 1.94
C THR A 111 0.33 9.71 2.90
N HIS A 112 1.49 9.08 2.71
CA HIS A 112 2.69 9.33 3.52
C HIS A 112 3.23 10.74 3.35
N ILE A 113 3.31 11.21 2.10
CA ILE A 113 3.75 12.57 1.80
C ILE A 113 2.77 13.57 2.44
N GLY A 114 1.47 13.38 2.22
CA GLY A 114 0.42 14.24 2.78
C GLY A 114 0.45 14.27 4.30
N MET A 115 0.56 13.12 4.96
CA MET A 115 0.67 13.04 6.41
C MET A 115 1.95 13.71 6.91
N SER A 116 3.08 13.55 6.21
CA SER A 116 4.34 14.18 6.61
C SER A 116 4.30 15.69 6.53
N VAL A 117 3.71 16.24 5.45
CA VAL A 117 3.49 17.67 5.27
C VAL A 117 2.52 18.20 6.34
N TYR A 118 1.42 17.47 6.57
CA TYR A 118 0.41 17.83 7.55
C TYR A 118 0.97 17.87 8.97
N THR A 119 1.74 16.84 9.37
CA THR A 119 2.28 16.77 10.72
C THR A 119 3.56 17.57 10.91
N ARG A 120 4.20 17.99 9.81
CA ARG A 120 5.57 18.55 9.76
C ARG A 120 6.58 17.61 10.40
N SER A 121 6.42 16.31 10.16
CA SER A 121 7.30 15.24 10.65
C SER A 121 7.35 14.13 9.61
N LEU A 122 8.39 13.28 9.63
CA LEU A 122 8.43 12.12 8.74
C LEU A 122 7.38 11.11 9.22
N ALA A 123 6.34 10.91 8.40
CA ALA A 123 5.39 9.83 8.61
C ALA A 123 6.13 8.48 8.46
N PRO A 124 5.77 7.45 9.25
CA PRO A 124 6.29 6.10 9.07
C PRO A 124 6.14 5.70 7.61
N GLY A 125 7.16 5.10 6.99
CA GLY A 125 7.08 4.63 5.60
C GLY A 125 7.35 5.70 4.54
N VAL A 126 7.44 7.01 4.86
CA VAL A 126 7.59 8.05 3.82
C VAL A 126 8.90 7.93 3.04
N ILE A 127 9.97 7.47 3.68
CA ILE A 127 11.29 7.36 3.05
C ILE A 127 11.25 6.26 1.98
N THR A 128 10.84 5.05 2.36
CA THR A 128 10.67 3.93 1.43
C THR A 128 9.54 4.17 0.43
N ALA A 129 8.47 4.89 0.80
CA ALA A 129 7.40 5.24 -0.14
C ALA A 129 7.92 6.05 -1.33
N VAL A 130 8.73 7.09 -1.06
CA VAL A 130 9.28 7.95 -2.11
C VAL A 130 10.42 7.27 -2.85
N LEU A 131 11.32 6.58 -2.15
CA LEU A 131 12.55 6.05 -2.74
C LEU A 131 12.41 4.64 -3.33
N LEU A 132 11.43 3.84 -2.87
CA LEU A 132 11.22 2.48 -3.35
C LEU A 132 9.85 2.33 -4.02
N VAL A 133 8.76 2.63 -3.31
CA VAL A 133 7.40 2.33 -3.78
C VAL A 133 7.07 3.13 -5.04
N LEU A 134 7.28 4.44 -5.03
CA LEU A 134 6.98 5.32 -6.16
C LEU A 134 7.74 4.94 -7.44
N PRO A 135 9.08 4.80 -7.44
CA PRO A 135 9.79 4.40 -8.66
C PRO A 135 9.43 2.97 -9.11
N TYR A 136 9.27 2.04 -8.17
CA TYR A 136 8.87 0.67 -8.49
C TYR A 136 7.50 0.61 -9.18
N SER A 137 6.47 1.15 -8.53
CA SER A 137 5.09 1.05 -9.02
C SER A 137 4.88 1.86 -10.31
N GLY A 138 5.54 3.01 -10.44
CA GLY A 138 5.58 3.75 -11.70
C GLY A 138 6.23 2.95 -12.84
N TYR A 139 7.37 2.30 -12.58
CA TYR A 139 8.00 1.41 -13.55
C TYR A 139 7.13 0.19 -13.87
N ALA A 140 6.42 -0.35 -12.88
CA ALA A 140 5.57 -1.50 -13.07
C ALA A 140 4.40 -1.21 -14.02
N PHE A 141 3.72 -0.08 -13.83
CA PHE A 141 2.71 0.39 -14.79
C PHE A 141 3.31 0.59 -16.19
N PHE A 142 4.45 1.27 -16.29
CA PHE A 142 5.13 1.46 -17.57
C PHE A 142 5.39 0.14 -18.29
N ARG A 143 5.91 -0.87 -17.58
CA ARG A 143 6.24 -2.18 -18.18
C ARG A 143 4.99 -2.93 -18.63
N LEU A 144 3.95 -2.96 -17.80
CA LEU A 144 2.70 -3.64 -18.11
C LEU A 144 1.97 -3.02 -19.30
N PHE A 145 2.04 -1.69 -19.47
CA PHE A 145 1.53 -1.01 -20.66
C PHE A 145 2.39 -1.26 -21.90
N ALA A 146 3.72 -1.15 -21.77
CA ALA A 146 4.65 -1.34 -22.88
C ALA A 146 4.56 -2.75 -23.47
N ASP A 147 4.41 -3.76 -22.61
CA ASP A 147 4.27 -5.16 -23.00
C ASP A 147 2.83 -5.54 -23.38
N ARG A 148 1.90 -4.58 -23.36
CA ARG A 148 0.47 -4.77 -23.65
C ARG A 148 -0.19 -5.86 -22.78
N VAL A 149 0.34 -6.06 -21.58
CA VAL A 149 -0.29 -6.94 -20.58
C VAL A 149 -1.62 -6.33 -20.12
N ILE A 150 -1.67 -5.00 -20.03
CA ILE A 150 -2.85 -4.25 -19.62
C ILE A 150 -3.13 -3.10 -20.58
N ALA A 151 -4.41 -2.81 -20.79
CA ALA A 151 -4.84 -1.65 -21.57
C ALA A 151 -4.99 -0.42 -20.65
N PRO A 152 -4.52 0.79 -21.04
CA PRO A 152 -4.57 1.99 -20.20
C PRO A 152 -5.97 2.33 -19.64
N GLU A 153 -7.03 2.06 -20.42
CA GLU A 153 -8.41 2.25 -20.02
C GLU A 153 -8.84 1.41 -18.80
N ARG A 154 -8.13 0.32 -18.50
CA ARG A 154 -8.39 -0.50 -17.30
C ARG A 154 -8.11 0.25 -16.01
N LEU A 155 -7.18 1.21 -16.01
CA LEU A 155 -6.79 1.95 -14.82
C LEU A 155 -7.96 2.72 -14.19
N LEU A 156 -8.89 3.20 -15.02
CA LEU A 156 -10.11 3.85 -14.54
C LEU A 156 -10.98 2.87 -13.74
N TRP A 157 -11.19 1.67 -14.26
CA TRP A 157 -11.99 0.63 -13.62
C TRP A 157 -11.33 0.09 -12.36
N ASP A 158 -10.02 -0.11 -12.39
CA ASP A 158 -9.24 -0.51 -11.21
C ASP A 158 -9.31 0.57 -10.11
N GLY A 159 -9.29 1.86 -10.49
CA GLY A 159 -9.49 2.98 -9.57
C GLY A 159 -10.88 2.99 -8.95
N LEU A 160 -11.93 2.77 -9.74
CA LEU A 160 -13.30 2.65 -9.23
C LEU A 160 -13.45 1.45 -8.27
N ALA A 161 -12.85 0.30 -8.62
CA ALA A 161 -12.84 -0.87 -7.75
C ALA A 161 -12.09 -0.61 -6.43
N ALA A 162 -10.93 0.06 -6.49
CA ALA A 162 -10.16 0.44 -5.31
C ALA A 162 -10.96 1.33 -4.35
N ILE A 163 -11.70 2.32 -4.87
CA ILE A 163 -12.57 3.19 -4.05
C ILE A 163 -13.62 2.39 -3.28
N VAL A 164 -14.17 1.33 -3.88
CA VAL A 164 -15.16 0.46 -3.23
C VAL A 164 -14.52 -0.49 -2.23
N LEU A 165 -13.36 -1.05 -2.57
CA LEU A 165 -12.69 -2.07 -1.76
C LEU A 165 -12.00 -1.49 -0.52
N LEU A 166 -11.41 -0.30 -0.61
CA LEU A 166 -10.64 0.31 0.49
C LEU A 166 -11.48 0.48 1.78
N PRO A 167 -12.71 1.03 1.76
CA PRO A 167 -13.55 1.10 2.95
C PRO A 167 -13.90 -0.28 3.53
N ALA A 168 -14.14 -1.27 2.66
CA ALA A 168 -14.48 -2.62 3.09
C ALA A 168 -13.30 -3.31 3.80
N ILE A 169 -12.10 -3.22 3.22
CA ILE A 169 -10.86 -3.73 3.80
C ILE A 169 -10.60 -3.03 5.14
N PHE A 170 -10.72 -1.70 5.18
CA PHE A 170 -10.54 -0.93 6.41
C PHE A 170 -11.48 -1.36 7.53
N LEU A 171 -12.77 -1.57 7.22
CA LEU A 171 -13.76 -2.04 8.18
C LEU A 171 -13.46 -3.46 8.69
N LEU A 172 -13.01 -4.35 7.81
CA LEU A 172 -12.62 -5.71 8.16
C LEU A 172 -11.44 -5.70 9.13
N MET A 173 -10.40 -4.92 8.82
CA MET A 173 -9.22 -4.76 9.68
C MET A 173 -9.58 -4.15 11.05
N SER A 174 -10.39 -3.10 11.06
CA SER A 174 -10.85 -2.46 12.30
C SER A 174 -11.58 -3.46 13.21
N ARG A 175 -12.47 -4.29 12.65
CA ARG A 175 -13.16 -5.36 13.39
C ARG A 175 -12.19 -6.43 13.87
N TRP A 176 -11.27 -6.86 13.03
CA TRP A 176 -10.28 -7.88 13.36
C TRP A 176 -9.37 -7.47 14.53
N ARG A 177 -8.79 -6.26 14.50
CA ARG A 177 -7.99 -5.73 15.61
C ARG A 177 -8.76 -5.73 16.93
N SER A 178 -10.06 -5.42 16.88
CA SER A 178 -10.90 -5.39 18.09
C SER A 178 -11.02 -6.78 18.76
N GLN A 179 -11.07 -7.86 17.98
CA GLN A 179 -11.20 -9.23 18.49
C GLN A 179 -9.92 -9.70 19.20
N PHE A 180 -8.75 -9.36 18.68
CA PHE A 180 -7.48 -9.73 19.33
C PHE A 180 -7.16 -8.91 20.57
N ARG A 181 -7.59 -7.65 20.63
CA ARG A 181 -7.46 -6.83 21.85
C ARG A 181 -8.32 -7.36 23.00
N THR A 182 -9.39 -8.09 22.70
CA THR A 182 -10.25 -8.74 23.71
C THR A 182 -9.80 -10.15 24.07
N ALA A 183 -9.12 -10.88 23.17
CA ALA A 183 -8.69 -12.26 23.42
C ALA A 183 -7.46 -12.40 24.36
N GLY A 184 -6.76 -11.30 24.63
CA GLY A 184 -5.61 -11.25 25.55
C GLY A 184 -5.94 -10.71 26.95
N LYS A 185 -7.22 -10.57 27.29
CA LYS A 185 -7.73 -10.27 28.64
C LYS A 185 -8.46 -11.49 29.19
#